data_AF-A0A1F3ECT9-F1
#
_entry.id   AF-A0A1F3ECT9-F1
#
_cell.length_a   1.000
_cell.length_b   1.000
_cell.length_c   1.000
_cell.angle_alpha   90.00
_cell.angle_beta   90.00
_cell.angle_gamma   90.00
#
_symmetry.space_group_name_H-M   'P 1'
#
loop_
_entity.id
_entity.type
_entity.pdbx_description
1 polymer ?
#
loop_
_entity_poly.entity_id
_entity_poly.type
_entity_poly.pdbx_seq_one_letter_code
_entity_poly.pdbx_strand_id
1 'polypeptide(L)'
;MKQNKYFSPERFARLLRNDFLIHKKSYLFTLAGISIAAYALMYYAMITTKHVTINQYTGFIVFYMVGLGVVIGTAFPALTNQNKTSSFLLLPASTLEKYLVQFLIRIVIFIPVALLIFWICAHLAKASLIPNPEIGFDPELSISDFSFTSLFNLLYYKDIAPILLGIFSGYSLLFAGSVYFKRFAIPKTLIFFGIIVGVVALSFKVFSHFFFPVSAANSTINHLIYKISSDTENIKLYFYIIFGCPWLFFLPLAYFKLKEKEV
;
A
#
# COMPACT_ATOMS: atom_id res chain seq x y z
N MET A 1 -30.07 -3.17 30.24
CA MET A 1 -29.35 -3.94 29.20
C MET A 1 -27.86 -3.84 29.46
N LYS A 2 -27.15 -4.96 29.66
CA LYS A 2 -25.68 -4.98 29.74
C LYS A 2 -25.12 -4.59 28.38
N GLN A 3 -24.78 -3.31 28.18
CA GLN A 3 -24.15 -2.88 26.93
C GLN A 3 -22.78 -3.56 26.81
N ASN A 4 -22.53 -4.24 25.68
CA ASN A 4 -21.23 -4.83 25.41
C ASN A 4 -20.18 -3.71 25.34
N LYS A 5 -19.24 -3.72 26.29
CA LYS A 5 -18.26 -2.65 26.48
C LYS A 5 -17.20 -2.61 25.37
N TYR A 6 -16.96 -3.74 24.70
CA TYR A 6 -15.85 -3.88 23.76
C TYR A 6 -16.28 -3.81 22.29
N PHE A 7 -17.38 -4.45 21.91
CA PHE A 7 -17.85 -4.42 20.52
C PHE A 7 -19.37 -4.60 20.44
N SER A 8 -20.05 -3.78 19.64
CA SER A 8 -21.42 -4.05 19.23
C SER A 8 -21.60 -3.82 17.72
N PRO A 9 -22.18 -4.78 16.98
CA PRO A 9 -22.38 -4.67 15.53
C PRO A 9 -23.21 -3.45 15.13
N GLU A 10 -24.24 -3.10 15.92
CA GLU A 10 -25.10 -1.96 15.63
C GLU A 10 -24.40 -0.61 15.79
N ARG A 11 -23.53 -0.45 16.80
CA ARG A 11 -22.72 0.78 16.92
C ARG A 11 -21.69 0.84 15.82
N PHE A 12 -21.05 -0.30 15.50
CA PHE A 12 -20.07 -0.40 14.43
C PHE A 12 -20.66 -0.01 13.07
N ALA A 13 -21.84 -0.56 12.71
CA ALA A 13 -22.51 -0.23 11.45
C ALA A 13 -22.91 1.26 11.36
N ARG A 14 -23.41 1.83 12.48
CA ARG A 14 -23.71 3.27 12.56
C ARG A 14 -22.46 4.13 12.42
N LEU A 15 -21.35 3.73 13.04
CA LEU A 15 -20.06 4.42 12.96
C LEU A 15 -19.50 4.37 11.53
N LEU A 16 -19.57 3.21 10.88
CA LEU A 16 -19.15 3.01 9.49
C LEU A 16 -19.97 3.91 8.55
N ARG A 17 -21.30 3.92 8.70
CA ARG A 17 -22.18 4.81 7.92
C ARG A 17 -21.85 6.28 8.16
N ASN A 18 -21.61 6.66 9.41
CA ASN A 18 -21.25 8.03 9.77
C ASN A 18 -19.94 8.46 9.11
N ASP A 19 -18.88 7.65 9.22
CA ASP A 19 -17.58 7.94 8.60
C ASP A 19 -17.70 8.08 7.07
N PHE A 20 -18.40 7.13 6.44
CA PHE A 20 -18.64 7.16 5.02
C PHE A 20 -19.40 8.43 4.59
N LEU A 21 -20.46 8.83 5.30
CA LEU A 21 -21.24 10.02 4.94
C LEU A 21 -20.45 11.32 5.08
N ILE A 22 -19.61 11.44 6.11
CA ILE A 22 -18.78 12.62 6.35
C ILE A 22 -17.69 12.74 5.27
N HIS A 23 -17.07 11.62 4.90
CA HIS A 23 -15.87 11.61 4.07
C HIS A 23 -16.08 11.14 2.62
N LYS A 24 -17.31 10.76 2.21
CA LYS A 24 -17.62 10.25 0.85
C LYS A 24 -17.04 11.09 -0.29
N LYS A 25 -17.15 12.42 -0.19
CA LYS A 25 -16.65 13.34 -1.23
C LYS A 25 -15.13 13.25 -1.31
N SER A 26 -14.45 13.23 -0.16
CA SER A 26 -13.00 13.09 -0.11
C SER A 26 -12.57 11.77 -0.74
N TYR A 27 -13.23 10.65 -0.41
CA TYR A 27 -12.91 9.34 -0.99
C TYR A 27 -13.13 9.30 -2.49
N LEU A 28 -14.24 9.86 -2.97
CA LEU A 28 -14.56 9.92 -4.38
C LEU A 28 -13.52 10.76 -5.14
N PHE A 29 -13.19 11.96 -4.64
CA PHE A 29 -12.23 12.83 -5.31
C PHE A 29 -10.80 12.29 -5.30
N THR A 30 -10.36 11.64 -4.21
CA THR A 30 -9.03 11.01 -4.19
C THR A 30 -8.97 9.84 -5.16
N LEU A 31 -9.99 8.99 -5.17
CA LEU A 31 -10.07 7.84 -6.06
C LEU A 31 -10.14 8.27 -7.53
N ALA A 32 -11.00 9.24 -7.85
CA ALA A 32 -11.11 9.81 -9.18
C ALA A 32 -9.79 10.48 -9.61
N GLY A 33 -9.17 11.27 -8.74
CA GLY A 33 -7.92 11.96 -9.05
C GLY A 33 -6.77 11.00 -9.37
N ILE A 34 -6.56 9.97 -8.53
CA ILE A 34 -5.52 8.96 -8.75
C ILE A 34 -5.81 8.14 -10.03
N SER A 35 -7.09 7.83 -10.29
CA SER A 35 -7.49 7.03 -11.46
C SER A 35 -7.40 7.82 -12.76
N ILE A 36 -7.76 9.10 -12.77
CA ILE A 36 -7.58 10.00 -13.93
C ILE A 36 -6.09 10.16 -14.22
N ALA A 37 -5.25 10.36 -13.21
CA ALA A 37 -3.81 10.45 -13.38
C ALA A 37 -3.22 9.16 -13.97
N ALA A 38 -3.65 7.99 -13.48
CA ALA A 38 -3.22 6.70 -14.01
C ALA A 38 -3.66 6.49 -15.46
N TYR A 39 -4.93 6.81 -15.78
CA TYR A 39 -5.45 6.78 -17.15
C TYR A 39 -4.63 7.69 -18.08
N ALA A 40 -4.39 8.94 -17.69
CA ALA A 40 -3.65 9.90 -18.51
C ALA A 40 -2.21 9.44 -18.76
N LEU A 41 -1.54 8.90 -17.74
CA LEU A 41 -0.19 8.35 -17.87
C LEU A 41 -0.15 7.14 -18.81
N MET A 42 -1.09 6.20 -18.68
CA MET A 42 -1.19 5.05 -19.57
C MET A 42 -1.45 5.47 -21.01
N TYR A 43 -2.44 6.34 -21.21
CA TYR A 43 -2.82 6.84 -22.54
C TYR A 43 -1.66 7.57 -23.21
N TYR A 44 -0.97 8.46 -22.48
CA TYR A 44 0.22 9.14 -22.97
C TYR A 44 1.34 8.17 -23.35
N ALA A 45 1.60 7.17 -22.52
CA ALA A 45 2.62 6.15 -22.81
C ALA A 45 2.26 5.34 -24.06
N MET A 46 0.98 4.98 -24.23
CA MET A 46 0.51 4.22 -25.38
C MET A 46 0.60 5.03 -26.68
N ILE A 47 0.27 6.32 -26.68
CA ILE A 47 0.42 7.18 -27.87
C ILE A 47 1.89 7.31 -28.28
N THR A 48 2.76 7.55 -27.30
CA THR A 48 4.17 7.88 -27.57
C THR A 48 4.96 6.66 -28.02
N THR A 49 4.73 5.51 -27.38
CA THR A 49 5.51 4.30 -27.65
C THR A 49 4.88 3.38 -28.69
N LYS A 50 3.55 3.43 -28.88
CA LYS A 50 2.72 2.52 -29.69
C LYS A 50 2.91 1.02 -29.38
N HIS A 51 3.69 0.71 -28.34
CA HIS A 51 4.13 -0.62 -27.95
C HIS A 51 4.11 -0.68 -26.43
N VAL A 52 3.07 -1.32 -25.88
CA VAL A 52 2.91 -1.45 -24.43
C VAL A 52 2.87 -2.92 -24.04
N THR A 53 3.87 -3.31 -23.26
CA THR A 53 4.06 -4.67 -22.74
C THR A 53 3.57 -4.80 -21.30
N ILE A 54 3.37 -6.03 -20.84
CA ILE A 54 2.93 -6.36 -19.47
C ILE A 54 3.89 -5.76 -18.41
N ASN A 55 5.19 -5.66 -18.73
CA ASN A 55 6.19 -5.04 -17.84
C ASN A 55 5.89 -3.56 -17.59
N GLN A 56 5.42 -2.81 -18.60
CA GLN A 56 5.06 -1.41 -18.43
C GLN A 56 3.78 -1.25 -17.60
N TYR A 57 2.80 -2.13 -17.77
CA TYR A 57 1.62 -2.17 -16.89
C TYR A 57 1.99 -2.44 -15.42
N THR A 58 3.05 -3.22 -15.18
CA THR A 58 3.60 -3.42 -13.83
C THR A 58 4.10 -2.11 -13.23
N GLY A 59 4.73 -1.24 -14.03
CA GLY A 59 5.11 0.11 -13.59
C GLY A 59 3.89 0.97 -13.24
N PHE A 60 2.86 0.98 -14.10
CA PHE A 60 1.64 1.75 -13.86
C PHE A 60 0.86 1.29 -12.63
N ILE A 61 0.73 -0.02 -12.41
CA ILE A 61 0.03 -0.52 -11.22
C ILE A 61 0.82 -0.22 -9.95
N VAL A 62 2.16 -0.32 -9.96
CA VAL A 62 3.00 0.07 -8.81
C VAL A 62 2.81 1.56 -8.49
N PHE A 63 2.84 2.42 -9.50
CA PHE A 63 2.57 3.85 -9.31
C PHE A 63 1.18 4.10 -8.72
N TYR A 64 0.15 3.43 -9.25
CA TYR A 64 -1.21 3.53 -8.74
C TYR A 64 -1.32 3.07 -7.28
N MET A 65 -0.68 1.95 -6.93
CA MET A 65 -0.65 1.40 -5.57
C MET A 65 0.08 2.32 -4.59
N VAL A 66 1.15 3.01 -5.02
CA VAL A 66 1.82 4.05 -4.20
C VAL A 66 0.86 5.22 -3.96
N GLY A 67 0.09 5.64 -4.97
CA GLY A 67 -0.96 6.64 -4.84
C GLY A 67 -2.03 6.25 -3.81
N LEU A 68 -2.46 4.98 -3.78
CA LEU A 68 -3.37 4.47 -2.75
C LEU A 68 -2.79 4.53 -1.34
N GLY A 69 -1.46 4.42 -1.22
CA GLY A 69 -0.75 4.64 0.04
C GLY A 69 -1.05 5.99 0.68
N VAL A 70 -1.34 7.03 -0.10
CA VAL A 70 -1.73 8.36 0.41
C VAL A 70 -3.08 8.31 1.13
N VAL A 71 -4.05 7.56 0.60
CA VAL A 71 -5.38 7.40 1.21
C VAL A 71 -5.27 6.64 2.54
N ILE A 72 -4.43 5.60 2.58
CA ILE A 72 -4.18 4.81 3.79
C ILE A 72 -3.38 5.60 4.83
N GLY A 73 -2.38 6.37 4.39
CA GLY A 73 -1.60 7.28 5.24
C GLY A 73 -2.40 8.47 5.79
N THR A 74 -3.62 8.66 5.30
CA THR A 74 -4.60 9.64 5.81
C THR A 74 -5.83 8.97 6.43
N ALA A 75 -5.70 7.72 6.90
CA ALA A 75 -6.81 6.95 7.48
C ALA A 75 -7.49 7.66 8.66
N PHE A 76 -6.77 8.41 9.48
CA PHE A 76 -7.33 9.10 10.65
C PHE A 76 -7.33 10.64 10.50
N PRO A 77 -8.17 11.22 9.62
CA PRO A 77 -8.18 12.66 9.39
C PRO A 77 -8.63 13.47 10.61
N ALA A 78 -9.37 12.84 11.53
CA ALA A 78 -9.80 13.46 12.78
C ALA A 78 -8.63 13.74 13.74
N LEU A 79 -7.53 12.98 13.66
CA LEU A 79 -6.37 13.11 14.55
C LEU A 79 -5.43 14.26 14.17
N THR A 80 -5.66 14.92 13.04
CA THR A 80 -4.83 16.04 12.56
C THR A 80 -5.06 17.33 13.35
N ASN A 81 -6.32 17.60 13.73
CA ASN A 81 -6.70 18.84 14.43
C ASN A 81 -7.24 18.52 15.83
N GLN A 82 -6.82 19.28 16.84
CA GLN A 82 -7.22 19.06 18.23
C GLN A 82 -8.75 19.06 18.43
N ASN A 83 -9.47 19.99 17.80
CA ASN A 83 -10.94 20.06 17.91
C ASN A 83 -11.62 18.82 17.30
N LYS A 84 -11.13 18.35 16.14
CA LYS A 84 -11.63 17.14 15.49
C LYS A 84 -11.26 15.89 16.27
N THR A 85 -10.09 15.89 16.91
CA THR A 85 -9.61 14.79 17.76
C THR A 85 -10.53 14.65 18.97
N SER A 86 -10.83 15.75 19.67
CA SER A 86 -11.75 15.73 20.81
C SER A 86 -13.13 15.20 20.41
N SER A 87 -13.71 15.73 19.33
CA SER A 87 -15.00 15.25 18.81
C SER A 87 -14.98 13.76 18.44
N PHE A 88 -13.89 13.26 17.86
CA PHE A 88 -13.74 11.85 17.50
C PHE A 88 -13.54 10.92 18.70
N LEU A 89 -12.78 11.35 19.71
CA LEU A 89 -12.56 10.58 20.93
C LEU A 89 -13.84 10.49 21.76
N LEU A 90 -14.64 11.55 21.79
CA LEU A 90 -15.92 11.61 22.50
C LEU A 90 -17.07 10.82 21.83
N LEU A 91 -16.87 10.28 20.62
CA LEU A 91 -17.89 9.43 19.99
C LEU A 91 -18.19 8.22 20.88
N PRO A 92 -19.47 7.86 21.08
CA PRO A 92 -19.90 6.73 21.91
C PRO A 92 -19.67 5.39 21.19
N ALA A 93 -18.40 5.11 20.90
CA ALA A 93 -17.90 3.89 20.27
C ALA A 93 -16.56 3.50 20.93
N SER A 94 -16.27 2.20 20.94
CA SER A 94 -15.00 1.72 21.49
C SER A 94 -13.81 2.06 20.58
N THR A 95 -12.59 2.08 21.14
CA THR A 95 -11.34 2.18 20.38
C THR A 95 -11.26 1.15 19.25
N LEU A 96 -11.68 -0.08 19.53
CA LEU A 96 -11.63 -1.20 18.59
C LEU A 96 -12.59 -0.96 17.42
N GLU A 97 -13.82 -0.52 17.70
CA GLU A 97 -14.79 -0.17 16.65
C GLU A 97 -14.24 0.95 15.75
N LYS A 98 -13.69 2.03 16.35
CA LYS A 98 -13.08 3.15 15.61
C LYS A 98 -11.92 2.72 14.72
N TYR A 99 -11.05 1.86 15.25
CA TYR A 99 -9.93 1.28 14.53
C TYR A 99 -10.38 0.42 13.35
N LEU A 100 -11.30 -0.51 13.60
CA LEU A 100 -11.80 -1.45 12.58
C LEU A 100 -12.55 -0.73 11.46
N VAL A 101 -13.29 0.35 11.75
CA VAL A 101 -13.96 1.13 10.70
C VAL A 101 -12.93 1.70 9.73
N GLN A 102 -11.85 2.31 10.22
CA GLN A 102 -10.83 2.88 9.34
C GLN A 102 -10.08 1.79 8.57
N PHE A 103 -9.74 0.68 9.22
CA PHE A 103 -9.10 -0.46 8.56
C PHE A 103 -9.98 -1.04 7.44
N LEU A 104 -11.26 -1.26 7.73
CA LEU A 104 -12.21 -1.85 6.79
C LEU A 104 -12.47 -0.93 5.61
N ILE A 105 -12.71 0.37 5.83
CA ILE A 105 -12.95 1.32 4.75
C ILE A 105 -11.69 1.49 3.91
N ARG A 106 -10.53 1.75 4.53
CA ARG A 106 -9.29 2.16 3.82
C ARG A 106 -8.52 1.03 3.16
N ILE A 107 -8.51 -0.16 3.78
CA ILE A 107 -7.70 -1.28 3.31
C ILE A 107 -8.62 -2.32 2.67
N VAL A 108 -9.62 -2.80 3.39
CA VAL A 108 -10.45 -3.93 2.93
C VAL A 108 -11.37 -3.56 1.76
N ILE A 109 -12.02 -2.39 1.80
CA ILE A 109 -12.95 -1.95 0.74
C ILE A 109 -12.22 -1.13 -0.33
N PHE A 110 -11.42 -0.14 0.07
CA PHE A 110 -10.85 0.81 -0.89
C PHE A 110 -9.86 0.16 -1.87
N ILE A 111 -9.03 -0.80 -1.42
CA ILE A 111 -8.03 -1.44 -2.29
C ILE A 111 -8.70 -2.26 -3.42
N PRO A 112 -9.64 -3.19 -3.14
CA PRO A 112 -10.33 -3.91 -4.22
C PRO A 112 -11.08 -2.99 -5.18
N VAL A 113 -11.77 -1.97 -4.67
CA VAL A 113 -12.48 -1.00 -5.52
C VAL A 113 -11.51 -0.24 -6.42
N ALA A 114 -10.37 0.20 -5.87
CA ALA A 114 -9.33 0.87 -6.64
C ALA A 114 -8.70 -0.05 -7.71
N LEU A 115 -8.45 -1.32 -7.38
CA LEU A 115 -7.96 -2.30 -8.37
C LEU A 115 -8.96 -2.51 -9.51
N LEU A 116 -10.26 -2.60 -9.21
CA LEU A 116 -11.29 -2.69 -10.24
C LEU A 116 -11.29 -1.45 -11.14
N ILE A 117 -11.17 -0.25 -10.56
CA ILE A 117 -11.11 0.99 -11.35
C ILE A 117 -9.84 1.04 -12.19
N PHE A 118 -8.69 0.62 -11.66
CA PHE A 118 -7.45 0.53 -12.43
C PHE A 118 -7.62 -0.38 -13.66
N TRP A 119 -8.26 -1.54 -13.48
CA TRP A 119 -8.56 -2.44 -14.59
C TRP A 119 -9.43 -1.76 -15.66
N ILE A 120 -10.47 -1.03 -15.24
CA ILE A 120 -11.31 -0.22 -16.15
C ILE A 120 -10.46 0.85 -16.86
N CYS A 121 -9.59 1.57 -16.14
CA CYS A 121 -8.72 2.60 -16.71
C CYS A 121 -7.76 2.04 -17.77
N ALA A 122 -7.18 0.85 -17.55
CA ALA A 122 -6.29 0.21 -18.51
C ALA A 122 -7.02 -0.14 -19.82
N HIS A 123 -8.23 -0.69 -19.71
CA HIS A 123 -9.07 -1.03 -20.87
C HIS A 123 -9.58 0.23 -21.58
N LEU A 124 -9.97 1.25 -20.82
CA LEU A 124 -10.42 2.52 -21.37
C LEU A 124 -9.29 3.24 -22.10
N ALA A 125 -8.08 3.29 -21.52
CA ALA A 125 -6.91 3.89 -22.16
C ALA A 125 -6.58 3.22 -23.50
N LYS A 126 -6.65 1.89 -23.55
CA LYS A 126 -6.50 1.13 -24.79
C LYS A 126 -7.64 1.43 -25.78
N ALA A 127 -8.89 1.45 -25.33
CA ALA A 127 -10.06 1.72 -26.17
C ALA A 127 -10.04 3.14 -26.78
N SER A 128 -9.51 4.12 -26.05
CA SER A 128 -9.40 5.50 -26.53
C SER A 128 -8.39 5.71 -27.66
N LEU A 129 -7.59 4.70 -27.99
CA LEU A 129 -6.64 4.74 -29.11
C LEU A 129 -7.24 4.23 -30.42
N ILE A 130 -8.47 3.71 -30.40
CA ILE A 130 -9.14 3.17 -31.60
C ILE A 130 -9.75 4.36 -32.36
N PRO A 131 -9.18 4.77 -33.52
CA PRO A 131 -9.70 5.91 -34.27
C PRO A 131 -11.04 5.59 -34.94
N ASN A 132 -11.30 4.33 -35.27
CA ASN A 132 -12.56 3.90 -35.84
C ASN A 132 -12.96 2.49 -35.33
N PRO A 133 -14.04 2.35 -34.54
CA PRO A 133 -14.42 1.08 -33.91
C PRO A 133 -14.80 -0.03 -34.90
N GLU A 134 -15.11 0.31 -36.16
CA GLU A 134 -15.45 -0.64 -37.22
C GLU A 134 -14.23 -1.26 -37.92
N ILE A 135 -13.07 -0.56 -37.91
CA ILE A 135 -11.84 -1.00 -38.59
C ILE A 135 -10.91 -1.77 -37.62
N GLY A 136 -11.11 -1.58 -36.31
CA GLY A 136 -10.32 -2.25 -35.27
C GLY A 136 -9.01 -1.52 -34.96
N PHE A 137 -8.03 -2.24 -34.40
CA PHE A 137 -6.71 -1.69 -34.10
C PHE A 137 -5.85 -1.59 -35.36
N ASP A 138 -5.08 -0.51 -35.49
CA ASP A 138 -4.01 -0.46 -36.48
C ASP A 138 -3.04 -1.64 -36.21
N PRO A 139 -2.70 -2.46 -37.22
CA PRO A 139 -1.82 -3.61 -37.06
C PRO A 139 -0.39 -3.24 -36.63
N GLU A 140 -0.02 -1.95 -36.69
CA GLU A 140 1.24 -1.41 -36.19
C GLU A 140 1.26 -1.23 -34.67
N LEU A 141 0.10 -1.21 -33.99
CA LEU A 141 0.02 -1.09 -32.53
C LEU A 141 0.17 -2.47 -31.87
N SER A 142 1.30 -2.71 -31.21
CA SER A 142 1.47 -3.91 -30.35
C SER A 142 1.17 -3.58 -28.88
N ILE A 143 -0.12 -3.36 -28.60
CA ILE A 143 -0.60 -3.11 -27.23
C ILE A 143 -1.21 -4.39 -26.65
N SER A 144 -0.49 -4.98 -25.70
CA SER A 144 -0.97 -6.16 -24.96
C SER A 144 -2.21 -5.85 -24.12
N ASP A 145 -3.14 -6.82 -24.05
CA ASP A 145 -4.31 -6.74 -23.17
C ASP A 145 -3.92 -6.88 -21.70
N PHE A 146 -4.48 -6.02 -20.87
CA PHE A 146 -4.18 -6.03 -19.44
C PHE A 146 -5.05 -7.06 -18.71
N SER A 147 -4.41 -7.96 -17.96
CA SER A 147 -5.08 -8.85 -17.01
C SER A 147 -4.26 -8.97 -15.73
N PHE A 148 -4.92 -9.06 -14.56
CA PHE A 148 -4.18 -9.26 -13.30
C PHE A 148 -3.38 -10.56 -13.28
N THR A 149 -3.89 -11.62 -13.91
CA THR A 149 -3.18 -12.89 -14.13
C THR A 149 -1.88 -12.70 -14.91
N SER A 150 -1.87 -11.83 -15.93
CA SER A 150 -0.63 -11.55 -16.67
C SER A 150 0.48 -10.94 -15.80
N LEU A 151 0.13 -10.15 -14.78
CA LEU A 151 1.10 -9.63 -13.81
C LEU A 151 1.68 -10.75 -12.92
N PHE A 152 0.85 -11.70 -12.50
CA PHE A 152 1.33 -12.82 -11.69
C PHE A 152 2.17 -13.82 -12.49
N ASN A 153 1.92 -13.96 -13.78
CA ASN A 153 2.71 -14.82 -14.67
C ASN A 153 4.16 -14.31 -14.87
N LEU A 154 4.42 -13.02 -14.63
CA LEU A 154 5.78 -12.48 -14.62
C LEU A 154 6.58 -12.90 -13.37
N LEU A 155 5.90 -13.40 -12.35
CA LEU A 155 6.49 -13.75 -11.06
C LEU A 155 6.57 -15.27 -10.93
N TYR A 156 7.60 -15.74 -10.23
CA TYR A 156 7.62 -17.12 -9.77
C TYR A 156 6.46 -17.32 -8.78
N TYR A 157 5.70 -18.42 -8.93
CA TYR A 157 4.52 -18.70 -8.09
C TYR A 157 4.80 -18.61 -6.58
N LYS A 158 6.00 -19.04 -6.16
CA LYS A 158 6.45 -19.00 -4.75
C LYS A 158 6.66 -17.57 -4.22
N ASP A 159 6.82 -16.60 -5.10
CA ASP A 159 7.16 -15.21 -4.76
C ASP A 159 5.91 -14.32 -4.65
N ILE A 160 4.76 -14.79 -5.17
CA ILE A 160 3.50 -14.04 -5.18
C ILE A 160 3.03 -13.72 -3.76
N ALA A 161 2.95 -14.71 -2.87
CA ALA A 161 2.45 -14.51 -1.51
C ALA A 161 3.35 -13.55 -0.69
N PRO A 162 4.68 -13.68 -0.68
CA PRO A 162 5.57 -12.71 -0.03
C PRO A 162 5.43 -11.29 -0.58
N ILE A 163 5.24 -11.11 -1.89
CA ILE A 163 5.06 -9.78 -2.49
C ILE A 163 3.75 -9.14 -2.02
N LEU A 164 2.64 -9.89 -2.04
CA LEU A 164 1.35 -9.40 -1.56
C LEU A 164 1.40 -9.03 -0.07
N LEU A 165 2.03 -9.86 0.75
CA LEU A 165 2.28 -9.57 2.17
C LEU A 165 3.20 -8.36 2.37
N GLY A 166 4.16 -8.15 1.47
CA GLY A 166 5.02 -6.97 1.42
C GLY A 166 4.23 -5.68 1.18
N ILE A 167 3.35 -5.67 0.18
CA ILE A 167 2.46 -4.54 -0.11
C ILE A 167 1.54 -4.28 1.09
N PHE A 168 0.95 -5.34 1.66
CA PHE A 168 0.10 -5.23 2.84
C PHE A 168 0.86 -4.66 4.05
N SER A 169 2.12 -5.06 4.24
CA SER A 169 3.00 -4.51 5.28
C SER A 169 3.31 -3.03 5.06
N GLY A 170 3.58 -2.61 3.83
CA GLY A 170 3.75 -1.19 3.49
C GLY A 170 2.50 -0.36 3.84
N TYR A 171 1.32 -0.87 3.52
CA TYR A 171 0.06 -0.21 3.89
C TYR A 171 -0.20 -0.21 5.39
N SER A 172 0.12 -1.30 6.10
CA SER A 172 0.00 -1.35 7.56
C SER A 172 0.92 -0.32 8.24
N LEU A 173 2.12 -0.08 7.70
CA LEU A 173 3.04 0.94 8.19
C LEU A 173 2.45 2.35 8.00
N LEU A 174 1.93 2.66 6.82
CA LEU A 174 1.29 3.96 6.54
C LEU A 174 0.06 4.16 7.43
N PHE A 175 -0.73 3.10 7.62
CA PHE A 175 -1.90 3.12 8.51
C PHE A 175 -1.50 3.40 9.96
N ALA A 176 -0.51 2.69 10.50
CA ALA A 176 0.01 2.94 11.84
C ALA A 176 0.60 4.35 11.97
N GLY A 177 1.35 4.76 10.97
CA GLY A 177 1.92 6.08 10.85
C GLY A 177 0.91 7.22 10.94
N SER A 178 -0.27 7.03 10.33
CA SER A 178 -1.37 7.99 10.39
C SER A 178 -1.97 8.16 11.79
N VAL A 179 -1.82 7.17 12.67
CA VAL A 179 -2.19 7.28 14.08
C VAL A 179 -1.07 7.96 14.87
N TYR A 180 0.21 7.66 14.60
CA TYR A 180 1.33 8.23 15.36
C TYR A 180 1.52 9.72 15.13
N PHE A 181 1.51 10.15 13.87
CA PHE A 181 1.83 11.52 13.50
C PHE A 181 0.55 12.33 13.23
N LYS A 182 0.39 13.48 13.89
CA LYS A 182 -0.79 14.35 13.70
C LYS A 182 -0.81 15.03 12.33
N ARG A 183 0.13 15.96 12.09
CA ARG A 183 0.28 16.71 10.84
C ARG A 183 1.48 16.19 10.06
N PHE A 184 1.33 16.10 8.74
CA PHE A 184 2.32 15.56 7.81
C PHE A 184 2.68 14.10 8.12
N ALA A 185 1.66 13.26 8.34
CA ALA A 185 1.86 11.87 8.73
C ALA A 185 2.67 11.09 7.69
N ILE A 186 2.26 11.14 6.42
CA ILE A 186 2.94 10.43 5.32
C ILE A 186 4.44 10.75 5.25
N PRO A 187 4.90 12.01 5.07
CA PRO A 187 6.33 12.28 4.93
C PRO A 187 7.11 11.90 6.19
N LYS A 188 6.54 12.08 7.39
CA LYS A 188 7.19 11.65 8.63
C LYS A 188 7.37 10.13 8.72
N THR A 189 6.37 9.38 8.27
CA THR A 189 6.46 7.91 8.24
C THR A 189 7.52 7.42 7.26
N LEU A 190 7.61 8.03 6.08
CA LEU A 190 8.60 7.69 5.08
C LEU A 190 10.02 8.06 5.52
N ILE A 191 10.20 9.24 6.12
CA ILE A 191 11.51 9.66 6.68
C ILE A 191 11.93 8.72 7.80
N PHE A 192 11.03 8.41 8.75
CA PHE A 192 11.35 7.53 9.86
C PHE A 192 11.68 6.11 9.39
N PHE A 193 10.91 5.58 8.43
CA PHE A 193 11.20 4.29 7.81
C PHE A 193 12.55 4.32 7.08
N GLY A 194 12.84 5.38 6.32
CA GLY A 194 14.13 5.55 5.64
C GLY A 194 15.32 5.59 6.61
N ILE A 195 15.17 6.27 7.76
CA ILE A 195 16.19 6.28 8.82
C ILE A 195 16.39 4.85 9.37
N ILE A 196 15.31 4.11 9.66
CA ILE A 196 15.42 2.72 10.15
C ILE A 196 16.14 1.83 9.13
N VAL A 197 15.72 1.87 7.87
CA VAL A 197 16.34 1.09 6.79
C VAL A 197 17.82 1.46 6.65
N GLY A 198 18.15 2.76 6.73
CA GLY A 198 19.53 3.24 6.70
C GLY A 198 20.36 2.72 7.88
N VAL A 199 19.82 2.75 9.10
CA VAL A 199 20.48 2.20 10.30
C VAL A 199 20.71 0.70 10.17
N VAL A 200 19.74 -0.05 9.65
CA VAL A 200 19.88 -1.50 9.40
C VAL A 200 20.91 -1.78 8.31
N ALA A 201 20.93 -1.00 7.22
CA ALA A 201 21.93 -1.15 6.17
C ALA A 201 23.35 -0.82 6.69
N LEU A 202 23.48 0.21 7.53
CA LEU A 202 24.74 0.56 8.18
C LEU A 202 25.20 -0.52 9.16
N SER A 203 24.28 -1.09 9.96
CA SER A 203 24.62 -2.18 10.88
C SER A 203 25.13 -3.39 10.11
N PHE A 204 24.53 -3.74 8.96
CA PHE A 204 25.05 -4.78 8.09
C PHE A 204 26.45 -4.51 7.57
N LYS A 205 26.74 -3.27 7.16
CA LYS A 205 28.09 -2.88 6.74
C LYS A 205 29.10 -3.02 7.89
N VAL A 206 28.74 -2.57 9.09
CA VAL A 206 29.58 -2.67 10.29
C VAL A 206 29.85 -4.14 10.65
N PHE A 207 28.81 -4.98 10.70
CA PHE A 207 28.98 -6.40 10.98
C PHE A 207 29.77 -7.12 9.88
N SER A 208 29.59 -6.77 8.61
CA SER A 208 30.39 -7.34 7.54
C SER A 208 31.88 -7.03 7.71
N HIS A 209 32.24 -5.83 8.15
CA HIS A 209 33.65 -5.47 8.40
C HIS A 209 34.21 -6.21 9.62
N PHE A 210 33.39 -6.40 10.66
CA PHE A 210 33.76 -7.11 11.87
C PHE A 210 34.00 -8.61 11.64
N PHE A 211 33.12 -9.28 10.88
CA PHE A 211 33.20 -10.73 10.63
C PHE A 211 34.08 -11.11 9.42
N PHE A 212 34.25 -10.21 8.43
CA PHE A 212 35.05 -10.46 7.22
C PHE A 212 36.09 -9.35 6.98
N PRO A 213 37.08 -9.17 7.87
CA PRO A 213 38.01 -8.04 7.83
C PRO A 213 38.86 -8.00 6.56
N VAL A 214 39.26 -9.16 6.03
CA VAL A 214 40.12 -9.28 4.83
C VAL A 214 39.39 -8.86 3.55
N SER A 215 38.10 -9.11 3.47
CA SER A 215 37.27 -8.79 2.29
C SER A 215 36.64 -7.39 2.38
N ALA A 216 36.86 -6.66 3.47
CA ALA A 216 36.24 -5.37 3.73
C ALA A 216 37.05 -4.15 3.22
N ALA A 217 38.23 -4.39 2.63
CA ALA A 217 39.04 -3.35 1.97
C ALA A 217 38.30 -2.69 0.78
N ASN A 218 37.36 -3.40 0.15
CA ASN A 218 36.64 -2.90 -1.03
C ASN A 218 35.29 -2.25 -0.74
N SER A 219 34.95 -1.98 0.53
CA SER A 219 33.67 -1.38 0.96
C SER A 219 32.40 -2.13 0.55
N THR A 220 32.54 -3.33 -0.02
CA THR A 220 31.43 -4.21 -0.38
C THR A 220 30.92 -4.93 0.86
N ILE A 221 29.60 -4.95 1.01
CA ILE A 221 28.96 -5.74 2.07
C ILE A 221 29.10 -7.21 1.67
N ASN A 222 29.85 -7.98 2.46
CA ASN A 222 30.02 -9.40 2.20
C ASN A 222 28.95 -10.18 2.95
N HIS A 223 28.27 -11.04 2.21
CA HIS A 223 27.19 -11.87 2.72
C HIS A 223 27.50 -13.33 2.44
N LEU A 224 27.28 -14.19 3.43
CA LEU A 224 27.27 -15.62 3.20
C LEU A 224 25.95 -15.98 2.52
N ILE A 225 26.00 -16.27 1.22
CA ILE A 225 24.85 -16.78 0.48
C ILE A 225 24.88 -18.29 0.55
N TYR A 226 23.83 -18.88 1.09
CA TYR A 226 23.65 -20.33 1.07
C TYR A 226 22.22 -20.68 0.72
N LYS A 227 22.07 -21.81 0.03
CA LYS A 227 20.78 -22.36 -0.34
C LYS A 227 20.16 -23.04 0.87
N ILE A 228 18.96 -22.60 1.23
CA ILE A 228 18.12 -23.25 2.26
C ILE A 228 17.32 -24.38 1.62
N SER A 229 16.91 -24.19 0.37
CA SER A 229 16.19 -25.16 -0.46
C SER A 229 16.62 -25.03 -1.92
N SER A 230 16.16 -25.92 -2.81
CA SER A 230 16.51 -25.91 -4.25
C SER A 230 16.27 -24.54 -4.89
N ASP A 231 15.23 -23.83 -4.44
CA ASP A 231 14.74 -22.59 -5.06
C ASP A 231 14.77 -21.39 -4.08
N THR A 232 15.40 -21.52 -2.91
CA THR A 232 15.38 -20.47 -1.89
C THR A 232 16.73 -20.32 -1.22
N GLU A 233 17.30 -19.13 -1.37
CA GLU A 233 18.50 -18.68 -0.69
C GLU A 233 18.13 -17.94 0.59
N ASN A 234 19.05 -17.91 1.55
CA ASN A 234 18.89 -17.22 2.82
C ASN A 234 18.56 -15.72 2.67
N ILE A 235 19.15 -15.04 1.68
CA ILE A 235 18.85 -13.63 1.41
C ILE A 235 17.38 -13.47 1.01
N LYS A 236 16.88 -14.31 0.10
CA LYS A 236 15.49 -14.27 -0.36
C LYS A 236 14.51 -14.48 0.80
N LEU A 237 14.80 -15.45 1.67
CA LEU A 237 14.00 -15.69 2.89
C LEU A 237 14.02 -14.47 3.84
N TYR A 238 15.19 -13.86 4.03
CA TYR A 238 15.31 -12.67 4.88
C TYR A 238 14.47 -11.51 4.36
N PHE A 239 14.49 -11.25 3.05
CA PHE A 239 13.62 -10.26 2.41
C PHE A 239 12.14 -10.58 2.64
N TYR A 240 11.74 -11.85 2.53
CA TYR A 240 10.35 -12.25 2.78
C TYR A 240 9.90 -12.00 4.21
N ILE A 241 10.77 -12.24 5.19
CA ILE A 241 10.44 -12.00 6.59
C ILE A 241 10.37 -10.50 6.86
N ILE A 242 11.38 -9.73 6.44
CA ILE A 242 11.45 -8.29 6.73
C ILE A 242 10.39 -7.48 6.02
N PHE A 243 10.04 -7.82 4.79
CA PHE A 243 9.00 -7.08 4.07
C PHE A 243 7.62 -7.69 4.29
N GLY A 244 7.50 -9.01 4.45
CA GLY A 244 6.22 -9.71 4.51
C GLY A 244 5.59 -9.85 5.91
N CYS A 245 6.36 -9.79 6.99
CA CYS A 245 5.84 -9.92 8.37
C CYS A 245 5.56 -8.62 9.15
N PRO A 246 6.05 -7.41 8.80
CA PRO A 246 5.85 -6.22 9.64
C PRO A 246 4.40 -5.84 9.94
N TRP A 247 3.44 -6.24 9.09
CA TRP A 247 2.02 -5.99 9.35
C TRP A 247 1.54 -6.57 10.70
N LEU A 248 2.13 -7.69 11.14
CA LEU A 248 1.85 -8.30 12.44
C LEU A 248 2.21 -7.37 13.61
N PHE A 249 3.17 -6.48 13.41
CA PHE A 249 3.59 -5.51 14.42
C PHE A 249 2.85 -4.18 14.24
N PHE A 250 2.78 -3.64 13.02
CA PHE A 250 2.23 -2.30 12.79
C PHE A 250 0.72 -2.21 13.04
N LEU A 251 -0.06 -3.25 12.72
CA LEU A 251 -1.50 -3.23 12.96
C LEU A 251 -1.85 -3.17 14.46
N PRO A 252 -1.30 -4.02 15.34
CA PRO A 252 -1.50 -3.87 16.78
C PRO A 252 -0.93 -2.56 17.34
N LEU A 253 0.23 -2.13 16.85
CA LEU A 253 0.85 -0.87 17.27
C LEU A 253 -0.09 0.33 17.04
N ALA A 254 -0.74 0.37 15.88
CA ALA A 254 -1.74 1.39 15.54
C ALA A 254 -2.94 1.38 16.51
N TYR A 255 -3.40 0.18 16.91
CA TYR A 255 -4.49 0.03 17.87
C TYR A 255 -4.11 0.53 19.27
N PHE A 256 -2.96 0.10 19.80
CA PHE A 256 -2.50 0.55 21.12
C PHE A 256 -2.25 2.05 21.15
N LYS A 257 -1.69 2.63 20.08
CA LYS A 257 -1.49 4.08 20.01
C LYS A 257 -2.79 4.86 19.95
N LEU A 258 -3.82 4.32 19.30
CA LEU A 258 -5.14 4.93 19.31
C LEU A 258 -5.75 4.90 20.72
N LYS A 259 -5.57 3.78 21.44
CA LYS A 259 -6.04 3.62 22.82
C LYS A 259 -5.34 4.57 23.79
N GLU A 260 -4.04 4.78 23.66
CA GLU A 260 -3.29 5.78 24.44
C GLU A 260 -3.82 7.20 24.29
N LYS A 261 -4.45 7.53 23.16
CA LYS A 261 -5.00 8.88 22.92
C LYS A 261 -6.37 9.12 23.55
N GLU A 262 -7.06 8.06 23.98
CA GLU A 262 -8.34 8.17 24.69
C GLU A 262 -8.20 8.37 26.20
N VAL A 263 -7.02 8.06 26.76
CA VAL A 263 -6.66 8.26 28.18
C VAL A 263 -6.06 9.65 28.37
#